data_AF-A0A1M3CYL2-F1
#
_entry.id   AF-A0A1M3CYL2-F1
#
_cell.length_a   1.000
_cell.length_b   1.000
_cell.length_c   1.000
_cell.angle_alpha   90.00
_cell.angle_beta   90.00
_cell.angle_gamma   90.00
#
_symmetry.space_group_name_H-M   'P 1'
#
loop_
_entity.id
_entity.type
_entity.pdbx_description
1 polymer ?
#
loop_
_entity_poly.entity_id
_entity_poly.type
_entity_poly.pdbx_seq_one_letter_code
_entity_poly.pdbx_strand_id
1 'polypeptide(L)' 'MIATVKYQIATYSGEVKVNCNENDEDEYIIALAKRIVTRRAGGSLPFGYENWKVYEKNRGYED' A
#
# COMPACT_ATOMS: atom_id res chain seq x y z
N MET A 1 13.94 0.72 -1.42
CA MET A 1 13.14 1.25 -2.55
C MET A 1 11.80 1.72 -1.99
N ILE A 2 11.11 2.66 -2.63
CA ILE A 2 9.76 3.07 -2.19
C ILE A 2 8.77 2.70 -3.29
N ALA A 3 7.76 1.93 -2.91
CA ALA A 3 6.62 1.63 -3.77
C ALA A 3 5.42 2.50 -3.37
N THR A 4 4.71 3.02 -4.37
CA THR A 4 3.41 3.67 -4.19
C THR A 4 2.33 2.62 -4.46
N VAL A 5 1.49 2.34 -3.46
CA VAL A 5 0.35 1.43 -3.58
C VAL A 5 -0.94 2.23 -3.53
N LYS A 6 -1.76 2.09 -4.57
CA LYS A 6 -3.12 2.63 -4.62
C LYS A 6 -4.08 1.64 -4.01
N TYR A 7 -5.04 2.14 -3.24
CA TYR A 7 -6.07 1.31 -2.64
C TYR A 7 -7.46 1.92 -2.80
N GLN A 8 -8.46 1.05 -2.86
CA GLN A 8 -9.86 1.36 -2.68
C GLN A 8 -10.46 0.34 -1.72
N ILE A 9 -11.12 0.81 -0.66
CA ILE A 9 -11.75 -0.02 0.37
C ILE A 9 -13.14 0.58 0.64
N ALA A 10 -14.19 -0.14 0.30
CA ALA A 10 -15.56 0.37 0.29
C ALA A 10 -15.65 1.72 -0.47
N THR A 11 -15.93 2.82 0.21
CA THR A 11 -16.03 4.17 -0.35
C THR A 11 -14.74 4.99 -0.24
N TYR A 12 -13.72 4.48 0.44
CA TYR A 12 -12.44 5.16 0.64
C TYR A 12 -11.46 4.77 -0.44
N SER A 13 -10.68 5.72 -0.93
CA SER A 13 -9.55 5.48 -1.80
C SER A 13 -8.36 6.33 -1.39
N GLY A 14 -7.16 5.90 -1.75
CA GLY A 14 -5.96 6.63 -1.41
C GLY A 14 -4.69 5.94 -1.89
N GLU A 15 -3.57 6.49 -1.45
CA GLU A 15 -2.24 6.02 -1.79
C GLU A 15 -1.40 5.87 -0.53
N VAL A 16 -0.54 4.86 -0.50
CA VAL A 16 0.41 4.66 0.60
C VAL A 16 1.79 4.34 0.03
N LYS A 17 2.80 5.04 0.56
CA LYS A 17 4.20 4.74 0.29
C LYS A 17 4.66 3.60 1.20
N VAL A 18 5.28 2.59 0.61
CA VAL A 18 5.77 1.38 1.27
C VAL A 18 7.27 1.26 1.01
N ASN A 19 8.06 1.05 2.06
CA ASN A 19 9.46 0.68 1.87
C ASN A 19 9.55 -0.79 1.46
N CYS A 20 10.19 -1.06 0.33
CA CYS A 20 10.35 -2.39 -0.24
C CYS A 20 11.72 -2.56 -0.89
N ASN A 21 12.04 -3.77 -1.29
CA ASN A 21 13.18 -4.11 -2.13
C ASN A 21 12.76 -4.20 -3.60
N GLU A 22 13.73 -4.20 -4.50
CA GLU A 22 13.46 -4.36 -5.94
C GLU A 22 12.92 -5.74 -6.32
N ASN A 23 13.29 -6.76 -5.54
CA ASN A 23 12.89 -8.15 -5.75
C ASN A 23 11.62 -8.53 -4.97
N ASP A 24 11.06 -7.60 -4.18
CA ASP A 24 9.83 -7.88 -3.44
C ASP A 24 8.65 -8.02 -4.41
N GLU A 25 7.95 -9.13 -4.29
CA GLU A 25 6.74 -9.42 -5.04
C GLU A 25 5.61 -8.46 -4.68
N ASP A 26 4.73 -8.18 -5.64
CA ASP A 26 3.65 -7.22 -5.46
C ASP A 26 2.70 -7.60 -4.32
N GLU A 27 2.47 -8.90 -4.11
CA GLU A 27 1.66 -9.41 -3.00
C GLU A 27 2.26 -9.04 -1.63
N TYR A 28 3.58 -9.15 -1.48
CA TYR A 28 4.28 -8.77 -0.27
C TYR A 28 4.18 -7.25 -0.02
N ILE A 29 4.37 -6.45 -1.07
CA ILE A 29 4.25 -4.99 -1.01
C ILE A 29 2.82 -4.58 -0.64
N ILE A 30 1.81 -5.25 -1.21
CA ILE A 30 0.39 -5.03 -0.87
C ILE A 30 0.12 -5.41 0.59
N ALA A 31 0.67 -6.52 1.09
CA ALA A 31 0.51 -6.90 2.49
C ALA A 31 1.07 -5.85 3.46
N LEU A 32 2.23 -5.25 3.13
CA LEU A 32 2.79 -4.13 3.87
C LEU A 32 1.88 -2.89 3.79
N ALA A 33 1.37 -2.55 2.60
CA ALA A 33 0.42 -1.45 2.41
C ALA A 33 -0.83 -1.63 3.28
N LYS A 34 -1.45 -2.82 3.26
CA LYS A 34 -2.60 -3.16 4.11
C LYS A 34 -2.28 -2.93 5.59
N ARG A 35 -1.15 -3.43 6.07
CA ARG A 35 -0.72 -3.26 7.47
C ARG A 35 -0.60 -1.77 7.86
N ILE A 36 -0.03 -0.94 6.99
CA ILE A 36 0.12 0.50 7.25
C ILE A 36 -1.25 1.18 7.30
N VAL A 37 -2.10 0.93 6.31
CA VAL A 37 -3.43 1.55 6.22
C VAL A 37 -4.32 1.11 7.39
N THR A 38 -4.32 -0.18 7.76
CA THR A 38 -5.04 -0.69 8.94
C THR A 38 -4.59 -0.01 10.22
N ARG A 39 -3.27 0.18 10.41
CA ARG A 39 -2.74 0.89 11.59
C ARG A 39 -3.18 2.35 11.62
N ARG A 40 -3.17 3.03 10.47
CA ARG A 40 -3.64 4.42 10.34
C ARG A 40 -5.15 4.56 10.60
N ALA A 41 -5.93 3.54 10.27
CA ALA A 41 -7.37 3.48 10.52
C ALA A 41 -7.75 3.12 11.97
N GLY A 42 -6.78 2.89 12.86
CA GLY A 42 -7.04 2.55 14.26
C GLY A 42 -7.18 1.06 14.54
N GLY A 43 -6.76 0.19 13.61
CA GLY A 43 -6.65 -1.26 13.83
C GLY A 43 -7.61 -2.12 13.01
N SER A 44 -8.60 -1.54 12.34
CA SER A 44 -9.51 -2.25 11.44
C SER A 44 -9.83 -1.42 10.19
N LEU A 45 -10.17 -2.13 9.12
CA LEU A 45 -10.66 -1.53 7.88
C LEU A 45 -12.14 -1.88 7.71
N PRO A 46 -12.92 -1.03 7.03
CA PRO A 46 -14.31 -1.34 6.74
C PRO A 46 -14.43 -2.65 5.96
N PHE A 47 -15.42 -3.45 6.32
CA PHE A 47 -15.76 -4.68 5.62
C PHE A 47 -16.31 -4.36 4.23
N GLY A 48 -15.96 -5.17 3.23
CA GLY A 48 -16.48 -5.04 1.88
C GLY A 48 -15.42 -5.25 0.81
N TYR A 49 -15.69 -4.72 -0.38
CA TYR A 49 -14.77 -4.80 -1.50
C TYR A 49 -13.48 -4.04 -1.22
N GLU A 50 -12.35 -4.69 -1.50
CA GLU A 50 -11.02 -4.10 -1.46
C GLU A 50 -10.31 -4.30 -2.81
N ASN A 51 -9.64 -3.24 -3.28
CA ASN A 51 -8.75 -3.28 -4.43
C ASN A 51 -7.42 -2.65 -4.03
N TRP A 52 -6.32 -3.33 -4.33
CA TRP A 52 -4.97 -2.87 -4.05
C TRP A 52 -4.11 -3.08 -5.27
N LYS A 53 -3.32 -2.08 -5.64
CA LYS A 53 -2.44 -2.15 -6.79
C LYS A 53 -1.14 -1.41 -6.54
N VAL A 54 -0.02 -2.08 -6.78
CA VAL A 54 1.29 -1.42 -6.86
C VAL A 54 1.27 -0.54 -8.11
N TYR A 55 1.40 0.77 -7.93
CA TYR A 55 1.33 1.75 -9.00
C TYR A 55 2.72 2.10 -9.53
N GLU A 56 3.68 2.28 -8.64
CA GLU A 56 5.05 2.69 -8.99
C GLU A 56 6.05 2.11 -7.98
N LYS A 57 7.27 1.77 -8.44
CA LYS A 57 8.40 1.34 -7.61
C LYS A 57 9.62 2.22 -7.93
N ASN A 58 9.92 3.20 -7.08
CA ASN A 58 11.07 4.09 -7.27
C ASN A 58 12.23 3.71 -6.36
N ARG A 59 13.43 3.52 -6.93
CA ARG A 59 14.69 3.57 -6.15
C ARG A 59 14.83 5.02 -5.69
N GLY A 60 14.33 5.31 -4.48
CA GLY A 60 14.30 6.68 -3.97
C GLY A 60 15.66 7.35 -4.06
N TYR A 61 15.72 8.44 -4.81
CA TYR A 61 16.50 9.61 -4.41
C TYR A 61 15.47 10.54 -3.76
N GLU A 62 15.61 10.75 -2.45
CA GLU A 62 14.94 11.85 -1.77
C GLU A 62 15.63 13.14 -2.28
N ASP A 63 14.86 14.04 -2.90
CA ASP A 63 15.28 15.42 -3.18
C ASP A 63 15.23 16.24 -1.89
#